data_AF-A0AA96FDT4-F1
#
_entry.id   AF-A0AA96FDT4-F1
#
_cell.length_a   1.000
_cell.length_b   1.000
_cell.length_c   1.000
_cell.angle_alpha   90.00
_cell.angle_beta   90.00
_cell.angle_gamma   90.00
#
_symmetry.space_group_name_H-M   'P 1'
#
loop_
_entity.id
_entity.type
_entity.pdbx_description
1 polymer ?
#
loop_
_entity_poly.entity_id
_entity_poly.type
_entity_poly.pdbx_seq_one_letter_code
_entity_poly.pdbx_strand_id
1 'polypeptide(L)' 'MKVHVSALEHEISEDDAVQAASFPLWVEDLDDDSPARQPRLGFGARGRLLKTVVLTFDSGNELIIHAMTARPQLLDPLP' A
#
# COMPACT_ATOMS: atom_id res chain seq x y z
N MET A 1 -0.89 -11.13 4.71
CA MET A 1 -0.85 -10.31 3.49
C MET A 1 -0.08 -11.04 2.40
N LYS A 2 -0.57 -11.05 1.15
CA LYS A 2 0.16 -11.55 -0.03
C LYS A 2 0.54 -10.37 -0.94
N VAL A 3 1.51 -10.57 -1.83
CA VAL A 3 1.92 -9.56 -2.81
C VAL A 3 1.74 -10.12 -4.22
N HIS A 4 1.00 -9.40 -5.05
CA HIS A 4 0.88 -9.72 -6.46
C HIS A 4 2.13 -9.26 -7.21
N VAL A 5 2.55 -9.99 -8.24
CA VAL A 5 3.78 -9.68 -9.00
C VAL A 5 3.76 -8.27 -9.61
N SER A 6 2.59 -7.79 -10.04
CA SER A 6 2.43 -6.43 -10.56
C SER A 6 2.73 -5.33 -9.53
N ALA A 7 2.67 -5.64 -8.24
CA ALA A 7 2.97 -4.67 -7.20
C ALA A 7 4.43 -4.22 -7.21
N LEU A 8 5.32 -5.02 -7.80
CA LEU A 8 6.76 -4.84 -7.76
C LEU A 8 7.33 -4.13 -9.01
N GLU A 9 6.48 -3.72 -9.96
CA GLU A 9 6.88 -3.11 -11.23
C GLU A 9 7.67 -1.78 -11.08
N HIS A 10 7.58 -1.13 -9.92
CA HIS A 10 8.26 0.14 -9.63
C HIS A 10 9.50 -0.01 -8.74
N GLU A 11 10.22 -1.13 -8.87
CA GLU A 11 11.49 -1.38 -8.17
C GLU A 11 11.35 -1.31 -6.64
N ILE A 12 10.18 -1.70 -6.14
CA ILE A 12 9.91 -1.88 -4.71
C ILE A 12 10.06 -3.37 -4.42
N SER A 13 10.83 -3.73 -3.39
CA SER A 13 10.92 -5.12 -2.96
C SER A 13 9.63 -5.55 -2.27
N GLU A 14 9.37 -6.86 -2.27
CA GLU A 14 8.23 -7.43 -1.56
C GLU A 14 8.25 -7.06 -0.07
N ASP A 15 9.41 -7.17 0.58
CA ASP A 15 9.58 -6.81 1.99
C ASP A 15 9.25 -5.33 2.26
N ASP A 16 9.71 -4.41 1.40
CA ASP A 16 9.41 -2.98 1.52
C ASP A 16 7.90 -2.71 1.37
N ALA A 17 7.26 -3.37 0.40
CA ALA A 17 5.83 -3.23 0.16
C ALA A 17 5.00 -3.75 1.34
N VAL A 18 5.35 -4.94 1.87
CA VAL A 18 4.69 -5.54 3.04
C VAL A 18 4.88 -4.67 4.27
N GLN A 19 6.10 -4.20 4.53
CA GLN A 19 6.39 -3.34 5.67
C GLN A 19 5.53 -2.06 5.63
N ALA A 20 5.52 -1.36 4.49
CA ALA A 20 4.77 -0.13 4.33
C ALA A 20 3.24 -0.34 4.43
N ALA A 21 2.73 -1.45 3.88
CA ALA A 21 1.30 -1.77 3.92
C ALA A 21 0.80 -2.26 5.28
N SER A 22 1.67 -2.92 6.07
CA SER A 22 1.32 -3.49 7.38
C SER A 22 1.36 -2.44 8.50
N PHE A 23 2.18 -1.41 8.35
CA PHE A 23 2.31 -0.32 9.31
C PHE A 23 2.04 1.04 8.63
N PRO A 24 0.81 1.26 8.13
CA PRO A 24 0.47 2.49 7.44
C PRO A 24 0.40 3.67 8.41
N LEU A 25 0.93 4.80 7.98
CA LEU A 25 0.70 6.12 8.59
C LEU A 25 -0.67 6.68 8.20
N TRP A 26 -1.15 6.29 7.02
CA TRP A 26 -2.41 6.74 6.47
C TRP A 26 -3.04 5.65 5.62
N VAL A 27 -4.36 5.52 5.73
CA VAL A 27 -5.19 4.58 5.00
C VAL A 27 -6.41 5.33 4.50
N GLU A 28 -6.79 5.09 3.26
CA GLU A 28 -8.03 5.58 2.66
C GLU A 28 -8.86 4.38 2.21
N ASP A 29 -10.16 4.42 2.45
CA ASP A 29 -11.12 3.46 1.94
C ASP A 29 -11.74 4.04 0.67
N LEU A 30 -11.34 3.52 -0.50
CA LEU A 30 -11.85 4.03 -1.78
C LEU A 30 -13.19 3.41 -2.18
N ASP A 31 -13.45 2.17 -1.75
CA ASP A 31 -14.66 1.44 -2.10
C ASP A 31 -15.26 0.78 -0.85
N ASP A 32 -16.59 0.71 -0.80
CA ASP A 32 -17.34 -0.04 0.22
C ASP A 32 -17.62 -1.50 -0.20
N ASP A 33 -17.18 -1.91 -1.41
CA ASP A 33 -17.37 -3.25 -1.99
C ASP A 33 -16.21 -4.20 -1.69
N SER A 34 -16.43 -5.51 -1.80
CA SER A 34 -15.42 -6.55 -1.53
C SER A 34 -14.82 -7.16 -2.82
N PRO A 35 -13.48 -7.19 -2.98
CA PRO A 35 -12.48 -6.65 -2.06
C PRO A 35 -12.40 -5.12 -2.13
N ALA A 36 -12.34 -4.46 -0.97
CA ALA A 36 -12.20 -3.02 -0.89
C ALA A 36 -10.77 -2.62 -1.26
N ARG A 37 -10.63 -1.52 -2.01
CA ARG A 37 -9.32 -0.96 -2.35
C ARG A 37 -8.92 0.06 -1.31
N GLN A 38 -7.77 -0.19 -0.70
CA GLN A 38 -7.18 0.71 0.27
C GLN A 38 -5.80 1.20 -0.20
N PRO A 39 -5.71 2.44 -0.68
CA PRO A 39 -4.44 3.15 -0.72
C PRO A 39 -3.90 3.29 0.70
N ARG A 40 -2.63 2.92 0.87
CA ARG A 40 -1.91 3.07 2.13
C ARG A 40 -0.62 3.84 1.91
N LEU A 41 -0.24 4.67 2.88
CA LEU A 41 1.07 5.29 2.96
C LEU A 41 1.82 4.76 4.16
N GLY A 42 3.04 4.29 3.96
CA GLY A 42 3.88 3.76 5.03
C GLY A 42 5.36 3.75 4.66
N PHE A 43 6.22 3.60 5.65
CA PHE A 43 7.66 3.54 5.43
C PHE A 43 8.12 2.13 5.09
N GLY A 44 8.94 2.00 4.03
CA GLY A 44 9.73 0.80 3.78
C GLY A 44 10.93 0.68 4.74
N ALA A 45 11.73 -0.38 4.59
CA ALA A 45 12.79 -0.77 5.52
C ALA A 45 13.91 0.29 5.68
N ARG A 46 14.07 1.21 4.71
CA ARG A 46 15.07 2.29 4.75
C ARG A 46 14.49 3.68 5.02
N GLY A 47 13.29 3.76 5.60
CA GLY A 47 12.62 5.04 5.87
C GLY A 47 12.12 5.77 4.62
N ARG A 48 12.13 5.10 3.46
CA ARG A 48 11.51 5.60 2.23
C ARG A 48 10.01 5.52 2.37
N LEU A 49 9.30 6.62 2.16
CA LEU A 49 7.84 6.63 2.15
C LEU A 49 7.33 5.99 0.86
N LEU A 50 6.46 5.00 1.00
CA LEU A 50 5.88 4.22 -0.09
C LEU A 50 4.37 4.38 -0.09
N LYS A 51 3.79 4.45 -1.28
CA LYS A 51 2.36 4.23 -1.50
C LYS A 51 2.17 2.77 -1.87
N THR A 52 1.24 2.09 -1.22
CA THR A 52 0.74 0.78 -1.62
C THR A 52 -0.75 0.83 -1.91
N VAL A 53 -1.26 -0.10 -2.71
CA VAL A 53 -2.70 -0.36 -2.84
C VAL A 53 -2.94 -1.78 -2.40
N VAL A 54 -3.78 -1.93 -1.37
CA VAL A 54 -4.13 -3.21 -0.75
C VAL A 54 -5.59 -3.52 -1.07
N LEU A 55 -5.85 -4.74 -1.54
CA LEU A 55 -7.19 -5.31 -1.59
C LEU A 55 -7.48 -5.98 -0.25
N THR A 56 -8.52 -5.55 0.44
CA THR A 56 -9.01 -6.16 1.68
C THR A 56 -10.30 -6.93 1.39
N PHE A 57 -10.27 -8.24 1.63
CA PHE A 57 -11.41 -9.12 1.41
C PHE A 57 -12.21 -9.27 2.70
N ASP A 58 -13.51 -9.57 2.63
CA ASP A 58 -14.36 -9.78 3.83
C ASP A 58 -13.84 -10.89 4.76
N SER A 59 -13.07 -11.83 4.20
CA SER A 59 -12.37 -12.87 4.96
C SER A 59 -11.23 -12.36 5.86
N GLY A 60 -10.88 -11.07 5.77
CA GLY A 60 -9.70 -10.46 6.42
C GLY A 60 -8.39 -10.73 5.68
N ASN A 61 -8.42 -11.45 4.56
CA ASN A 61 -7.25 -11.61 3.71
C ASN A 61 -6.90 -10.28 3.04
N GLU A 62 -5.61 -10.09 2.78
CA GLU A 62 -5.07 -8.88 2.17
C GLU A 62 -4.13 -9.23 1.01
N LEU A 63 -4.25 -8.48 -0.09
CA LEU A 63 -3.39 -8.61 -1.27
C LEU A 63 -2.87 -7.24 -1.72
N ILE A 64 -1.56 -7.04 -1.74
CA ILE A 64 -0.94 -5.86 -2.34
C ILE A 64 -0.94 -6.01 -3.86
N ILE A 65 -1.50 -5.05 -4.58
CA ILE A 65 -1.57 -5.04 -6.04
C ILE A 65 -0.72 -3.95 -6.70
N HIS A 66 -0.24 -2.99 -5.90
CA HIS A 66 0.59 -1.87 -6.36
C HIS A 66 1.50 -1.40 -5.23
N ALA A 67 2.77 -1.10 -5.52
CA ALA A 67 3.69 -0.42 -4.61
C ALA A 67 4.59 0.54 -5.40
N MET A 68 4.76 1.77 -4.91
CA MET A 68 5.66 2.75 -5.52
C MET A 68 6.21 3.72 -4.47
N THR A 69 7.28 4.45 -4.81
CA THR A 69 7.75 5.57 -3.98
C THR A 69 6.67 6.66 -3.93
N ALA A 70 6.34 7.14 -2.73
CA ALA A 70 5.37 8.22 -2.57
C ALA A 70 5.91 9.50 -3.23
N ARG A 71 5.12 10.09 -4.12
CA ARG A 71 5.47 11.37 -4.77
C ARG A 71 5.06 12.54 -3.86
N PRO A 72 5.76 13.68 -3.90
CA PRO A 72 5.44 14.83 -3.04
C PRO A 72 3.98 15.29 -3.13
N GLN A 73 3.38 15.28 -4.33
CA GLN A 73 1.98 15.66 -4.56
C GLN A 73 0.98 14.72 -3.88
N LEU A 74 1.42 13.51 -3.52
CA LEU A 74 0.59 12.55 -2.78
C LEU A 74 0.53 12.86 -1.28
N LEU A 75 1.34 13.82 -0.81
CA LEU A 75 1.37 14.29 0.58
C LEU A 75 0.50 15.52 0.80
N ASP A 76 0.03 16.16 -0.26
CA ASP A 76 -0.88 17.31 -0.21
C ASP A 76 -2.17 17.06 0.61
N PRO A 77 -2.77 15.85 0.65
CA PRO A 77 -3.94 15.59 1.49
C PRO A 77 -3.60 15.24 2.96
N LEU A 78 -2.32 15.19 3.35
CA LEU A 78 -1.94 14.93 4.75
C LEU A 78 -2.04 16.23 5.58
N PRO A 79 -2.55 16.16 6.83
CA PRO A 79 -2.79 17.33 7.68
C PRO A 79 -1.52 18.05 8.15
#